data_AF-A0A7W0S074-F1
#
_entry.id   AF-A0A7W0S074-F1
#
_cell.length_a   1.000
_cell.length_b   1.000
_cell.length_c   1.000
_cell.angle_alpha   90.00
_cell.angle_beta   90.00
_cell.angle_gamma   90.00
#
_symmetry.space_group_name_H-M   'P 1'
#
loop_
_entity.id
_entity.type
_entity.pdbx_description
1 polymer ?
#
loop_
_entity_poly.entity_id
_entity_poly.type
_entity_poly.pdbx_seq_one_letter_code
_entity_poly.pdbx_strand_id
1 'polypeptide(L)'
;EFLEAEFYTEAVRLNRFQGKPRLFAQVVGRHERTHVAFLRKALGSSAVAKPTFDFKGTTASVAKFAATAQVLEDTGVSAYLGQAPLIKTKSILAAAGSIVTVEARHAAWIREIRGNSRSPLPAPAAFDSPKTKAQILAAVSGTGFITG
;
A
#
# COMPACT_ATOMS: atom_id res chain seq x y z
N GLU A 1 0.39 0.37 -4.63
CA GLU A 1 1.36 0.84 -5.62
C GLU A 1 1.39 2.34 -5.83
N PHE A 2 0.86 2.94 -6.92
CA PHE A 2 1.04 4.40 -7.12
C PHE A 2 0.53 5.26 -5.96
N LEU A 3 -0.64 4.90 -5.42
CA LEU A 3 -1.22 5.61 -4.27
C LEU A 3 -0.30 5.56 -3.04
N GLU A 4 0.19 4.37 -2.68
CA GLU A 4 1.10 4.16 -1.55
C GLU A 4 2.46 4.82 -1.77
N ALA A 5 3.04 4.64 -2.96
CA ALA A 5 4.31 5.25 -3.34
C ALA A 5 4.28 6.77 -3.17
N GLU A 6 3.21 7.43 -3.59
CA GLU A 6 3.05 8.88 -3.43
C GLU A 6 2.72 9.29 -2.00
N PHE A 7 1.89 8.50 -1.30
CA PHE A 7 1.54 8.75 0.11
C PHE A 7 2.80 8.76 1.00
N TYR A 8 3.66 7.76 0.85
CA TYR A 8 4.90 7.68 1.60
C TYR A 8 5.96 8.67 1.11
N THR A 9 6.01 8.97 -0.18
CA THR A 9 6.89 10.02 -0.71
C THR A 9 6.54 11.39 -0.10
N GLU A 10 5.26 11.73 0.00
CA GLU A 10 4.82 12.95 0.66
C GLU A 10 5.14 12.93 2.17
N ALA A 11 4.82 11.84 2.87
CA ALA A 11 5.13 11.69 4.29
C ALA A 11 6.64 11.91 4.59
N VAL A 12 7.52 11.35 3.75
CA VAL A 12 8.97 11.55 3.85
C VAL A 12 9.35 13.00 3.55
N ARG A 13 8.79 13.59 2.49
CA ARG A 13 9.06 14.98 2.08
C ARG A 13 8.66 15.99 3.15
N LEU A 14 7.49 15.84 3.76
CA LEU A 14 7.01 16.76 4.80
C LEU A 14 7.84 16.70 6.09
N ASN A 15 8.58 15.61 6.31
CA ASN A 15 9.51 15.45 7.43
C ASN A 15 8.90 15.76 8.81
N ARG A 16 7.63 15.37 9.01
CA ARG A 16 6.88 15.62 10.26
C ARG A 16 6.99 14.50 11.29
N PHE A 17 7.59 13.37 10.92
CA PHE A 17 7.63 12.16 11.75
C PHE A 17 9.04 11.89 12.27
N GLN A 18 9.15 11.24 13.42
CA GLN A 18 10.41 10.76 13.99
C GLN A 18 10.29 9.28 14.39
N GLY A 19 11.41 8.63 14.73
CA GLY A 19 11.42 7.25 15.22
C GLY A 19 10.80 6.24 14.25
N LYS A 20 10.03 5.28 14.78
CA LYS A 20 9.44 4.18 13.99
C LYS A 20 8.55 4.65 12.81
N PRO A 21 7.60 5.60 12.98
CA PRO A 21 6.80 6.10 11.85
C PRO A 21 7.62 6.71 10.71
N ARG A 22 8.72 7.41 11.02
CA ARG A 22 9.63 7.97 10.01
C ARG A 22 10.35 6.86 9.26
N LEU A 23 10.92 5.90 9.99
CA LEU A 23 11.62 4.76 9.40
C LEU A 23 10.69 3.94 8.50
N PHE A 24 9.46 3.70 8.96
CA PHE A 24 8.41 3.03 8.18
C PHE A 24 8.16 3.76 6.85
N ALA A 25 7.86 5.06 6.89
CA ALA A 25 7.59 5.85 5.68
C ALA A 25 8.76 5.83 4.68
N GLN A 26 10.01 5.84 5.17
CA GLN A 26 11.20 5.78 4.33
C GLN A 26 11.39 4.41 3.68
N VAL A 27 11.28 3.33 4.47
CA VAL A 27 11.50 1.97 4.00
C VAL A 27 10.38 1.53 3.07
N VAL A 28 9.13 1.67 3.52
CA VAL A 28 7.95 1.28 2.73
C VAL A 28 7.86 2.14 1.49
N GLY A 29 8.00 3.46 1.58
CA GLY A 29 7.99 4.31 0.39
C GLY A 29 9.04 3.95 -0.66
N ARG A 30 10.21 3.41 -0.26
CA ARG A 30 11.20 2.88 -1.22
C ARG A 30 10.72 1.58 -1.87
N HIS A 31 10.11 0.68 -1.10
CA HIS A 31 9.55 -0.57 -1.62
C HIS A 31 8.43 -0.27 -2.62
N GLU A 32 7.49 0.59 -2.28
CA GLU A 32 6.39 0.99 -3.17
C GLU A 32 6.86 1.58 -4.50
N ARG A 33 7.87 2.45 -4.49
CA ARG A 33 8.47 2.95 -5.74
C ARG A 33 9.14 1.84 -6.55
N THR A 34 9.71 0.84 -5.88
CA THR A 34 10.33 -0.33 -6.53
C THR A 34 9.27 -1.26 -7.12
N HIS A 35 8.17 -1.51 -6.40
CA HIS A 35 7.02 -2.28 -6.88
C HIS A 35 6.39 -1.60 -8.10
N VAL A 36 6.15 -0.28 -8.04
CA VAL A 36 5.68 0.52 -9.19
C VAL A 36 6.61 0.35 -10.40
N ALA A 37 7.92 0.54 -10.23
CA ALA A 37 8.88 0.39 -11.33
C ALA A 37 8.86 -1.02 -11.93
N PHE A 38 8.80 -2.03 -11.07
CA PHE A 38 8.70 -3.43 -11.47
C PHE A 38 7.43 -3.70 -12.29
N LEU A 39 6.26 -3.31 -11.77
CA LEU A 39 4.97 -3.53 -12.42
C LEU A 39 4.87 -2.79 -13.76
N ARG A 40 5.37 -1.56 -13.84
CA ARG A 40 5.41 -0.82 -15.11
C ARG A 40 6.24 -1.56 -16.16
N LYS A 41 7.39 -2.11 -15.77
CA LYS A 41 8.22 -2.93 -16.66
C LYS A 41 7.48 -4.22 -17.08
N ALA A 42 6.84 -4.90 -16.13
CA ALA A 42 6.14 -6.16 -16.39
C ALA A 42 4.89 -5.98 -17.28
N LEU A 43 4.17 -4.86 -17.13
CA LEU A 43 2.96 -4.55 -17.88
C LEU A 43 3.25 -3.90 -19.24
N GLY A 44 4.41 -3.28 -19.43
CA GLY A 44 4.78 -2.64 -20.70
C GLY A 44 3.75 -1.61 -21.14
N SER A 45 3.23 -1.76 -22.36
CA SER A 45 2.18 -0.88 -22.92
C SER A 45 0.84 -0.96 -22.18
N SER A 46 0.60 -2.02 -21.41
CA SER A 46 -0.59 -2.15 -20.56
C SER A 46 -0.46 -1.45 -19.22
N ALA A 47 0.71 -0.86 -18.91
CA ALA A 47 0.89 -0.10 -17.68
C ALA A 47 0.01 1.15 -17.68
N VAL A 48 -0.73 1.37 -16.60
CA VAL A 48 -1.56 2.58 -16.45
C VAL A 48 -0.69 3.82 -16.25
N ALA A 49 -1.24 4.98 -16.66
CA ALA A 49 -0.67 6.27 -16.30
C ALA A 49 -0.70 6.47 -14.78
N LYS A 50 0.27 7.21 -14.26
CA LYS A 50 0.30 7.59 -12.84
C LYS A 50 -0.81 8.62 -12.59
N PRO A 51 -1.75 8.36 -11.65
CA PRO A 51 -2.76 9.34 -11.24
C PRO A 51 -2.14 10.53 -10.48
N THR A 52 -2.91 11.60 -10.29
CA THR A 52 -2.55 12.65 -9.33
C THR A 52 -3.23 12.41 -7.98
N PHE A 53 -2.58 12.86 -6.91
CA PHE A 53 -3.05 12.61 -5.55
C PHE A 53 -3.09 13.89 -4.70
N ASP A 54 -4.13 13.99 -3.85
CA ASP A 54 -4.23 14.93 -2.74
C ASP A 54 -4.55 14.15 -1.45
N PHE A 55 -3.59 14.09 -0.52
CA PHE A 55 -3.75 13.34 0.73
C PHE A 55 -4.46 14.12 1.83
N LYS A 56 -4.96 15.34 1.54
CA LYS A 56 -5.81 16.14 2.42
C LYS A 56 -5.20 16.34 3.82
N GLY A 57 -3.87 16.51 3.87
CA GLY A 57 -3.10 16.68 5.11
C GLY A 57 -2.97 15.43 5.98
N THR A 58 -3.37 14.25 5.50
CA THR A 58 -3.25 12.97 6.24
C THR A 58 -1.80 12.66 6.62
N THR A 59 -0.88 12.95 5.71
CA THR A 59 0.58 12.78 5.83
C THR A 59 1.25 13.78 6.79
N ALA A 60 0.51 14.74 7.35
CA ALA A 60 1.03 15.72 8.31
C ALA A 60 0.79 15.32 9.78
N SER A 61 -0.08 14.32 10.03
CA SER A 61 -0.42 13.84 11.38
C SER A 61 0.00 12.39 11.54
N VAL A 62 0.84 12.07 12.54
CA VAL A 62 1.32 10.70 12.78
C VAL A 62 0.16 9.71 12.94
N ALA A 63 -0.89 10.10 13.68
CA ALA A 63 -2.04 9.23 13.92
C ALA A 63 -2.85 8.96 12.64
N LYS A 64 -3.13 10.02 11.84
CA LYS A 64 -3.82 9.87 10.56
C LYS A 64 -2.98 9.09 9.57
N PHE A 65 -1.68 9.42 9.47
CA PHE A 65 -0.72 8.69 8.65
C PHE A 65 -0.72 7.20 8.96
N ALA A 66 -0.55 6.82 10.22
CA ALA A 66 -0.45 5.41 10.59
C ALA A 66 -1.78 4.66 10.36
N ALA A 67 -2.92 5.29 10.65
CA ALA A 67 -4.23 4.69 10.37
C ALA A 67 -4.46 4.50 8.86
N THR A 68 -4.13 5.50 8.05
CA THR A 68 -4.25 5.43 6.59
C THR A 68 -3.27 4.44 5.99
N ALA A 69 -2.00 4.44 6.43
CA ALA A 69 -1.00 3.47 6.02
C ALA A 69 -1.52 2.05 6.24
N GLN A 70 -2.06 1.72 7.42
CA GLN A 70 -2.66 0.40 7.63
C GLN A 70 -3.76 0.06 6.62
N VAL A 71 -4.68 0.98 6.35
CA VAL A 71 -5.75 0.75 5.37
C VAL A 71 -5.19 0.54 3.96
N LEU A 72 -4.17 1.30 3.58
CA LEU A 72 -3.50 1.17 2.29
C LEU A 72 -2.84 -0.20 2.17
N GLU A 73 -1.96 -0.57 3.09
CA GLU A 73 -1.24 -1.86 3.05
C GLU A 73 -2.22 -3.05 3.04
N ASP A 74 -3.30 -3.00 3.84
CA ASP A 74 -4.35 -4.01 3.83
C ASP A 74 -5.06 -4.09 2.47
N THR A 75 -5.27 -2.94 1.82
CA THR A 75 -5.84 -2.85 0.48
C THR A 75 -4.87 -3.40 -0.56
N GLY A 76 -3.57 -3.16 -0.44
CA GLY A 76 -2.50 -3.73 -1.27
C GLY A 76 -2.54 -5.25 -1.23
N VAL A 77 -2.51 -5.85 -0.03
CA VAL A 77 -2.63 -7.30 0.17
C VAL A 77 -3.89 -7.86 -0.49
N SER A 78 -5.06 -7.29 -0.18
CA SER A 78 -6.34 -7.71 -0.76
C SER A 78 -6.36 -7.62 -2.30
N ALA A 79 -5.72 -6.60 -2.88
CA ALA A 79 -5.65 -6.39 -4.32
C ALA A 79 -4.82 -7.47 -5.00
N TYR A 80 -3.62 -7.76 -4.49
CA TYR A 80 -2.77 -8.81 -5.05
C TYR A 80 -3.43 -10.18 -4.97
N LEU A 81 -4.01 -10.53 -3.82
CA LEU A 81 -4.70 -11.80 -3.64
C LEU A 81 -5.91 -11.94 -4.57
N GLY A 82 -6.67 -10.86 -4.78
CA GLY A 82 -7.81 -10.87 -5.70
C GLY A 82 -7.42 -10.97 -7.18
N GLN A 83 -6.24 -10.49 -7.56
CA GLN A 83 -5.73 -10.60 -8.93
C GLN A 83 -4.98 -11.90 -9.21
N ALA A 84 -4.39 -12.53 -8.20
CA ALA A 84 -3.56 -13.72 -8.37
C ALA A 84 -4.21 -14.82 -9.23
N PRO A 85 -5.50 -15.19 -9.07
CA PRO A 85 -6.15 -16.21 -9.91
C PRO A 85 -6.34 -15.81 -11.39
N LEU A 86 -6.29 -14.50 -11.68
CA LEU A 86 -6.49 -13.95 -13.02
C LEU A 86 -5.17 -13.87 -13.80
N ILE A 87 -4.02 -13.89 -13.13
CA ILE A 87 -2.70 -13.83 -13.77
C ILE A 87 -2.38 -15.19 -14.40
N LYS A 88 -2.31 -15.23 -15.74
CA LYS A 88 -1.99 -16.47 -16.49
C LYS A 88 -0.50 -16.71 -16.68
N THR A 89 0.29 -15.63 -16.70
CA THR A 89 1.74 -15.72 -16.89
C THR A 89 2.43 -16.07 -15.58
N LYS A 90 3.03 -17.27 -15.49
CA LYS A 90 3.66 -17.78 -14.26
C LYS A 90 4.74 -16.86 -13.70
N SER A 91 5.55 -16.22 -14.55
CA SER A 91 6.58 -15.28 -14.10
C SER A 91 5.98 -14.02 -13.47
N ILE A 92 4.87 -13.51 -14.02
CA ILE A 92 4.13 -12.38 -13.43
C ILE A 92 3.46 -12.81 -12.12
N LEU A 93 2.90 -14.03 -12.06
CA LEU A 93 2.31 -14.55 -10.83
C LEU A 93 3.35 -14.72 -9.72
N ALA A 94 4.53 -15.26 -10.04
CA ALA A 94 5.63 -15.38 -9.08
C ALA A 94 6.09 -14.02 -8.55
N ALA A 95 6.15 -13.01 -9.42
CA ALA A 95 6.49 -11.66 -9.01
C ALA A 95 5.38 -10.97 -8.18
N ALA A 96 4.11 -11.15 -8.55
CA ALA A 96 3.00 -10.70 -7.71
C ALA A 96 3.03 -11.37 -6.33
N GLY A 97 3.39 -12.66 -6.30
CA GLY A 97 3.61 -13.44 -5.08
C GLY A 97 4.76 -12.89 -4.22
N SER A 98 5.87 -12.44 -4.81
CA SER A 98 6.94 -11.83 -4.02
C SER A 98 6.53 -10.48 -3.43
N ILE A 99 5.77 -9.66 -4.17
CA ILE A 99 5.29 -8.37 -3.70
C ILE A 99 4.29 -8.54 -2.54
N VAL A 100 3.26 -9.38 -2.68
CA VAL A 100 2.22 -9.51 -1.65
C VAL A 100 2.75 -9.95 -0.28
N THR A 101 3.82 -10.75 -0.25
CA THR A 101 4.47 -11.12 1.02
C THR A 101 5.16 -9.95 1.72
N VAL A 102 5.60 -8.95 0.95
CA VAL A 102 6.22 -7.72 1.44
C VAL A 102 5.14 -6.74 1.91
N GLU A 103 4.07 -6.56 1.14
CA GLU A 103 2.87 -5.79 1.52
C GLU A 103 2.31 -6.28 2.88
N ALA A 104 2.16 -7.59 3.05
CA ALA A 104 1.67 -8.17 4.31
C ALA A 104 2.59 -7.86 5.51
N ARG A 105 3.92 -7.78 5.29
CA ARG A 105 4.88 -7.39 6.34
C ARG A 105 4.80 -5.90 6.64
N HIS A 106 4.54 -5.05 5.66
CA HIS A 106 4.30 -3.61 5.89
C HIS A 106 3.02 -3.43 6.69
N ALA A 107 1.95 -4.14 6.33
CA ALA A 107 0.68 -4.17 7.05
C ALA A 107 0.85 -4.61 8.52
N ALA A 108 1.68 -5.62 8.78
CA ALA A 108 2.02 -6.06 10.13
C ALA A 108 2.85 -5.01 10.91
N TRP A 109 3.85 -4.41 10.25
CA TRP A 109 4.74 -3.43 10.88
C TRP A 109 4.01 -2.14 11.27
N ILE A 110 3.09 -1.65 10.43
CA ILE A 110 2.32 -0.45 10.79
C ILE A 110 1.35 -0.71 11.95
N ARG A 111 0.79 -1.93 12.05
CA ARG A 111 -0.02 -2.33 13.21
C ARG A 111 0.79 -2.32 14.51
N GLU A 112 2.05 -2.79 14.46
CA GLU A 112 2.98 -2.72 15.59
C GLU A 112 3.23 -1.25 16.00
N ILE A 113 3.47 -0.37 15.02
CA ILE A 113 3.70 1.06 15.27
C ILE A 113 2.47 1.73 15.91
N ARG A 114 1.26 1.33 15.53
CA ARG A 114 0.01 1.89 16.07
C ARG A 114 -0.26 1.48 17.53
N GLY A 115 0.32 0.38 18.01
CA GLY A 115 0.28 -0.03 19.42
C GLY A 115 -1.08 -0.53 19.97
N ASN A 116 -1.02 -1.19 21.13
CA ASN A 116 -2.14 -1.87 21.78
C ASN A 116 -3.01 -0.89 22.59
N SER A 117 -4.03 -0.34 21.94
CA SER A 117 -5.30 0.05 22.59
C SER A 117 -6.47 0.04 21.60
N ARG A 118 -6.18 0.15 20.29
CA ARG A 118 -7.18 0.12 19.19
C ARG A 118 -6.62 -0.49 17.88
N SER A 119 -5.48 -1.19 17.92
CA SER A 119 -4.83 -1.74 16.72
C SER A 119 -5.06 -3.25 16.63
N PRO A 120 -5.43 -3.81 15.46
CA PRO A 120 -5.43 -5.25 15.28
C PRO A 120 -4.00 -5.78 15.49
N LEU A 121 -3.88 -6.98 16.06
CA LEU A 121 -2.60 -7.70 16.17
C LEU A 121 -1.85 -7.69 14.82
N PRO A 122 -0.50 -7.69 14.78
CA PRO A 122 0.26 -7.67 13.53
C PRO A 122 -0.18 -8.71 12.49
N ALA A 123 -0.66 -9.86 12.94
CA ALA A 123 -1.38 -10.84 12.14
C ALA A 123 -2.77 -11.06 12.76
N PRO A 124 -3.79 -10.29 12.36
CA PRO A 124 -5.08 -10.27 13.07
C PRO A 124 -6.01 -11.44 12.69
N ALA A 125 -5.71 -12.16 11.62
CA ALA A 125 -6.50 -13.27 11.11
C ALA A 125 -5.58 -14.35 10.49
N ALA A 126 -6.10 -15.58 10.36
CA ALA A 126 -5.40 -16.68 9.71
C ALA A 126 -5.31 -16.53 8.17
N PHE A 127 -6.22 -15.75 7.58
CA PHE A 127 -6.29 -15.50 6.14
C PHE A 127 -6.63 -14.03 5.86
N ASP A 128 -5.94 -13.46 4.88
CA ASP A 128 -6.33 -12.19 4.29
C ASP A 128 -7.47 -12.39 3.29
N SER A 129 -8.33 -11.39 3.18
CA SER A 129 -9.50 -11.46 2.29
C SER A 129 -9.17 -10.87 0.91
N PRO A 130 -9.21 -11.66 -0.18
CA PRO A 130 -9.04 -11.12 -1.53
C PRO A 130 -10.20 -10.17 -1.89
N LYS A 131 -9.90 -9.12 -2.67
CA LYS A 131 -10.92 -8.19 -3.19
C LYS A 131 -10.83 -8.10 -4.70
N THR A 132 -11.99 -7.99 -5.35
CA THR A 132 -12.04 -7.78 -6.80
C THR A 132 -11.49 -6.40 -7.17
N LYS A 133 -11.09 -6.23 -8.44
CA LYS A 133 -10.69 -4.91 -8.97
C LYS A 133 -11.74 -3.83 -8.67
N ALA A 134 -13.02 -4.15 -8.84
CA ALA A 134 -14.11 -3.20 -8.58
C ALA A 134 -14.18 -2.77 -7.11
N GLN A 135 -14.01 -3.71 -6.18
CA GLN A 135 -13.99 -3.41 -4.75
C GLN A 135 -12.76 -2.57 -4.35
N ILE A 136 -11.58 -2.86 -4.93
CA ILE A 136 -10.37 -2.07 -4.70
C ILE A 136 -10.54 -0.65 -5.24
N LEU A 137 -11.04 -0.50 -6.47
CA LEU A 137 -11.29 0.82 -7.05
C LEU A 137 -12.32 1.61 -6.23
N ALA A 138 -13.40 0.98 -5.78
CA ALA A 138 -14.38 1.64 -4.92
C ALA A 138 -13.77 2.10 -3.58
N ALA A 139 -12.97 1.24 -2.93
CA ALA A 139 -12.31 1.56 -1.67
C ALA A 139 -11.32 2.73 -1.83
N VAL A 140 -10.48 2.68 -2.86
CA VAL A 140 -9.49 3.71 -3.14
C VAL A 140 -10.16 5.02 -3.55
N SER A 141 -11.15 5.00 -4.45
CA SER A 141 -11.89 6.21 -4.83
C SER A 141 -12.65 6.81 -3.65
N GLY A 142 -13.16 5.98 -2.73
CA GLY A 142 -13.84 6.43 -1.52
C GLY A 142 -12.96 7.25 -0.56
N THR A 143 -11.63 7.14 -0.64
CA THR A 143 -10.72 8.02 0.10
C THR A 143 -10.78 9.47 -0.40
N GLY A 144 -11.15 9.65 -1.67
CA GLY A 144 -11.04 10.91 -2.39
C GLY A 144 -9.61 11.43 -2.51
N PHE A 145 -8.59 10.56 -2.41
CA PHE A 145 -7.18 10.93 -2.61
C PHE A 145 -6.78 10.97 -4.08
N ILE A 146 -7.44 10.22 -4.96
CA ILE A 146 -7.22 10.30 -6.41
C ILE A 146 -7.95 11.53 -6.94
N THR A 147 -7.23 12.43 -7.61
CA THR A 147 -7.78 13.71 -8.13
C THR A 147 -7.77 13.81 -9.65
N GLY A 148 -7.12 12.88 -10.35
CA GLY A 148 -7.01 12.86 -11.81
C GLY A 148 -6.51 11.52 -12.31
#